data_AF-A0AAW1JCA0-F1
#
_entry.id   AF-A0AAW1JCA0-F1
#
_cell.length_a   1.000
_cell.length_b   1.000
_cell.length_c   1.000
_cell.angle_alpha   90.00
_cell.angle_beta   90.00
_cell.angle_gamma   90.00
#
_symmetry.space_group_name_H-M   'P 1'
#
loop_
_entity.id
_entity.type
_entity.pdbx_description
1 polymer ?
#
loop_
_entity_poly.entity_id
_entity_poly.type
_entity_poly.pdbx_seq_one_letter_code
_entity_poly.pdbx_strand_id
1 'polypeptide(L)'
;MKNYSKDSNIKADIDLMQIENDCCGSNNYTDWYDIKWYDANLINTEAFPQLKGETPFSCCSIQSVYPCIHHGVEVASDAYIYRKNSNISVSITGCHSVIIKAKRTAGWSLVLRTLLLLILQLAVLCGLRLIQTGHSERKGFDREDKVYTCWIIGFYAGRSRFKPPPPPLKSPETDDEKVEVNDK
;
A
#
# COMPACT_ATOMS: atom_id res chain seq x y z
N MET A 1 27.18 9.92 -2.89
CA MET A 1 28.45 9.32 -3.36
C MET A 1 29.61 10.33 -3.49
N LYS A 2 29.44 11.60 -3.91
CA LYS A 2 30.58 12.56 -4.01
C LYS A 2 31.36 12.84 -2.71
N ASN A 3 30.70 12.71 -1.55
CA ASN A 3 31.32 12.88 -0.24
C ASN A 3 31.80 11.56 0.38
N TYR A 4 31.77 10.46 -0.38
CA TYR A 4 32.12 9.13 0.12
C TYR A 4 33.54 9.07 0.68
N SER A 5 34.52 9.68 0.01
CA SER A 5 35.91 9.75 0.50
C SER A 5 36.14 10.80 1.58
N LYS A 6 35.19 11.71 1.81
CA LYS A 6 35.37 12.87 2.71
C LYS A 6 34.78 12.66 4.10
N ASP A 7 33.79 11.80 4.23
CA ASP A 7 33.03 11.59 5.46
C ASP A 7 32.93 10.09 5.76
N SER A 8 33.48 9.68 6.90
CA SER A 8 33.50 8.28 7.34
C SER A 8 32.10 7.73 7.63
N ASN A 9 31.16 8.57 8.07
CA ASN A 9 29.79 8.12 8.36
C ASN A 9 29.06 7.85 7.04
N ILE A 10 29.18 8.77 6.07
CA ILE A 10 28.62 8.59 4.73
C ILE A 10 29.23 7.37 4.05
N LYS A 11 30.53 7.14 4.23
CA LYS A 11 31.21 5.93 3.75
C LYS A 11 30.59 4.68 4.36
N ALA A 12 30.49 4.61 5.68
CA ALA A 12 29.94 3.46 6.39
C ALA A 12 28.48 3.18 5.97
N ASP A 13 27.64 4.21 5.87
CA ASP A 13 26.25 4.07 5.45
C ASP A 13 26.11 3.56 4.01
N ILE A 14 26.93 4.07 3.09
CA ILE A 14 26.94 3.62 1.70
C ILE A 14 27.47 2.19 1.60
N ASP A 15 28.55 1.87 2.31
CA ASP A 15 29.17 0.54 2.30
C ASP A 15 28.19 -0.50 2.85
N LEU A 16 27.54 -0.23 3.98
CA LEU A 16 26.53 -1.10 4.58
C LEU A 16 25.35 -1.31 3.62
N MET A 17 24.81 -0.23 3.06
CA MET A 17 23.69 -0.30 2.11
C MET A 17 24.02 -1.15 0.88
N GLN A 18 25.23 -1.01 0.32
CA GLN A 18 25.67 -1.76 -0.86
C GLN A 18 25.83 -3.26 -0.57
N ILE A 19 26.44 -3.59 0.57
CA ILE A 19 26.67 -4.98 0.98
C ILE A 19 25.34 -5.68 1.31
N GLU A 20 24.49 -5.05 2.13
CA GLU A 20 23.22 -5.65 2.56
C GLU A 20 22.23 -5.88 1.41
N ASN A 21 22.28 -5.04 0.38
CA ASN A 21 21.35 -5.09 -0.75
C ASN A 21 21.98 -5.70 -2.01
N ASP A 22 23.21 -6.20 -1.94
CA ASP A 22 23.98 -6.77 -3.07
C ASP A 22 23.89 -5.87 -4.31
N CYS A 23 24.19 -4.58 -4.13
CA CYS A 23 24.03 -3.54 -5.15
C CYS A 23 25.27 -2.63 -5.21
N CYS A 24 25.51 -1.98 -6.34
CA CYS A 24 26.66 -1.08 -6.51
C CYS A 24 26.30 0.18 -7.28
N GLY A 25 26.84 1.31 -6.83
CA GLY A 25 26.56 2.63 -7.40
C GLY A 25 25.10 3.05 -7.23
N SER A 26 24.72 4.14 -7.89
CA SER A 26 23.32 4.58 -7.90
C SER A 26 22.54 3.76 -8.91
N ASN A 27 23.02 3.75 -10.16
CA ASN A 27 22.44 3.04 -11.28
C ASN A 27 23.28 1.82 -11.67
N ASN A 28 24.60 1.94 -11.59
CA ASN A 28 25.54 0.88 -11.97
C ASN A 28 26.90 1.08 -11.27
N TYR A 29 27.73 0.04 -11.20
CA TYR A 29 29.08 0.10 -10.65
C TYR A 29 29.98 1.10 -11.37
N THR A 30 29.72 1.36 -12.65
CA THR A 30 30.45 2.35 -13.46
C THR A 30 30.32 3.77 -12.93
N ASP A 31 29.31 4.07 -12.11
CA ASP A 31 29.14 5.37 -11.44
C ASP A 31 30.36 5.73 -10.58
N TRP A 32 31.10 4.73 -10.11
CA TRP A 32 32.30 4.93 -9.31
C TRP A 32 33.52 5.39 -10.13
N TYR A 33 33.52 5.20 -11.45
CA TYR A 33 34.66 5.59 -12.29
C TYR A 33 34.81 7.11 -12.41
N ASP A 34 33.70 7.83 -12.26
CA ASP A 34 33.67 9.29 -12.30
C ASP A 34 33.86 9.94 -10.91
N ILE A 35 33.91 9.12 -9.86
CA ILE A 35 33.95 9.57 -8.46
C ILE A 35 35.31 9.22 -7.85
N LYS A 36 36.01 10.21 -7.29
CA LYS A 36 37.21 9.98 -6.49
C LYS A 36 36.85 9.44 -5.10
N TRP A 37 36.56 8.15 -5.04
CA TRP A 37 36.08 7.45 -3.85
C TRP A 37 37.20 6.97 -2.92
N TYR A 38 38.43 6.98 -3.38
CA TYR A 38 39.65 6.68 -2.62
C TYR A 38 40.27 7.95 -2.03
N ASP A 39 41.11 7.79 -1.01
CA ASP A 39 41.88 8.90 -0.44
C ASP A 39 43.05 9.24 -1.37
N ALA A 40 43.00 10.43 -1.97
CA ALA A 40 44.04 10.91 -2.87
C ALA A 40 45.40 11.12 -2.18
N ASN A 41 45.44 11.22 -0.86
CA ASN A 41 46.69 11.34 -0.11
C ASN A 41 47.39 9.99 0.09
N LEU A 42 46.63 8.89 0.03
CA LEU A 42 47.14 7.53 0.22
C LEU A 42 47.58 6.87 -1.08
N ILE A 43 47.11 7.37 -2.23
CA ILE A 43 47.41 6.80 -3.55
C ILE A 43 48.24 7.77 -4.36
N ASN A 44 49.45 7.34 -4.75
CA ASN A 44 50.29 8.11 -5.65
C ASN A 44 49.66 8.10 -7.06
N THR A 45 48.85 9.11 -7.35
CA THR A 45 48.07 9.23 -8.60
C THR A 45 48.91 9.22 -9.87
N GLU A 46 50.23 9.49 -9.78
CA GLU A 46 51.15 9.44 -10.91
C GLU A 46 51.41 8.00 -11.42
N ALA A 47 51.20 6.98 -10.58
CA ALA A 47 51.40 5.57 -10.92
C ALA A 47 50.13 4.87 -11.47
N PHE A 48 48.97 5.52 -11.44
CA PHE A 48 47.68 4.95 -11.87
C PHE A 48 47.04 5.83 -12.94
N PRO A 49 47.45 5.70 -14.22
CA PRO A 49 47.14 6.72 -15.22
C PRO A 49 45.65 6.82 -15.55
N GLN A 50 44.82 5.80 -15.31
CA GLN A 50 43.37 5.85 -15.44
C GLN A 50 42.71 4.82 -14.50
N LEU A 51 42.01 5.27 -13.46
CA LEU A 51 41.20 4.42 -12.56
C LEU A 51 39.92 3.86 -13.23
N LYS A 52 39.98 3.54 -14.53
CA LYS A 52 38.88 2.89 -15.21
C LYS A 52 38.83 1.45 -14.74
N GLY A 53 37.71 1.05 -14.13
CA GLY A 53 37.57 -0.29 -13.55
C GLY A 53 37.76 -0.34 -12.04
N GLU A 54 37.87 0.80 -11.36
CA GLU A 54 38.08 0.84 -9.90
C GLU A 54 36.77 1.10 -9.15
N THR A 55 36.41 0.18 -8.26
CA THR A 55 35.21 0.25 -7.44
C THR A 55 35.53 -0.01 -5.96
N PRO A 56 34.76 0.56 -5.02
CA PRO A 56 34.91 0.24 -3.61
C PRO A 56 34.66 -1.25 -3.33
N PHE A 57 35.29 -1.78 -2.28
CA PHE A 57 35.11 -3.18 -1.86
C PHE A 57 33.64 -3.54 -1.54
N SER A 58 32.83 -2.56 -1.13
CA SER A 58 31.40 -2.74 -0.84
C SER A 58 30.58 -3.17 -2.05
N CYS A 59 31.11 -2.97 -3.26
CA CYS A 59 30.47 -3.40 -4.51
C CYS A 59 30.67 -4.88 -4.83
N CYS A 60 31.47 -5.60 -4.05
CA CYS A 60 31.66 -7.04 -4.20
C CYS A 60 30.34 -7.79 -4.01
N SER A 61 29.99 -8.64 -4.97
CA SER A 61 28.78 -9.45 -4.85
C SER A 61 29.02 -10.66 -3.97
N ILE A 62 28.14 -10.87 -2.98
CA ILE A 62 28.18 -12.02 -2.08
C ILE A 62 27.85 -13.32 -2.83
N GLN A 63 27.17 -13.22 -3.98
CA GLN A 63 26.81 -14.36 -4.82
C GLN A 63 27.98 -14.88 -5.66
N SER A 64 29.08 -14.12 -5.76
CA SER A 64 30.25 -14.54 -6.50
C SER A 64 30.96 -15.69 -5.76
N VAL A 65 31.15 -16.82 -6.45
CA VAL A 65 31.92 -17.97 -5.94
C VAL A 65 33.43 -17.70 -6.01
N TYR A 66 33.85 -16.71 -6.80
CA TYR A 66 35.24 -16.34 -7.01
C TYR A 66 35.65 -15.18 -6.09
N PRO A 67 36.95 -15.04 -5.77
CA PRO A 67 37.44 -13.88 -5.05
C PRO A 67 37.00 -12.58 -5.74
N CYS A 68 36.56 -11.62 -4.95
CA CYS A 68 36.11 -10.36 -5.50
C CYS A 68 37.27 -9.56 -6.10
N ILE A 69 37.11 -9.19 -7.37
CA ILE A 69 38.02 -8.33 -8.13
C ILE A 69 37.29 -7.00 -8.31
N HIS A 70 37.64 -6.01 -7.47
CA HIS A 70 37.06 -4.67 -7.48
C HIS A 70 38.01 -3.60 -8.05
N HIS A 71 39.25 -3.99 -8.35
CA HIS A 71 40.24 -3.19 -9.07
C HIS A 71 40.37 -3.69 -10.51
N GLY A 72 40.55 -2.81 -11.48
CA GLY A 72 40.67 -3.16 -12.89
C GLY A 72 39.52 -4.02 -13.44
N VAL A 73 38.28 -3.83 -12.97
CA VAL A 73 37.08 -4.63 -13.34
C VAL A 73 36.88 -4.74 -14.86
N GLU A 74 37.28 -3.72 -15.61
CA GLU A 74 37.18 -3.67 -17.07
C GLU A 74 38.24 -4.52 -17.80
N VAL A 75 39.36 -4.81 -17.14
CA VAL A 75 40.52 -5.47 -17.73
C VAL A 75 40.48 -6.95 -17.35
N ALA A 76 40.41 -7.84 -18.34
CA ALA A 76 40.59 -9.26 -18.10
C ALA A 76 42.06 -9.50 -17.70
N SER A 77 42.28 -10.10 -16.53
CA SER A 77 43.63 -10.50 -16.08
C SER A 77 43.80 -12.00 -16.27
N ASP A 78 44.86 -12.43 -16.96
CA ASP A 78 45.17 -13.85 -17.15
C ASP A 78 45.56 -14.57 -15.85
N ALA A 79 45.89 -13.81 -14.79
CA ALA A 79 46.22 -14.36 -13.48
C ALA A 79 45.00 -14.91 -12.73
N TYR A 80 43.79 -14.49 -13.11
CA TYR A 80 42.53 -14.93 -12.51
C TYR A 80 41.61 -15.48 -13.60
N ILE A 81 40.79 -16.50 -13.28
CA ILE A 81 39.76 -17.00 -14.20
C ILE A 81 38.58 -16.00 -14.22
N TYR A 82 38.87 -14.78 -14.68
CA TYR A 82 37.96 -13.65 -14.69
C TYR A 82 37.59 -13.29 -16.12
N ARG A 83 36.29 -13.20 -16.38
CA ARG A 83 35.74 -12.70 -17.64
C ARG A 83 34.63 -11.72 -17.33
N LYS A 84 34.83 -10.46 -17.73
CA LYS A 84 33.86 -9.36 -17.59
C LYS A 84 32.42 -9.76 -17.97
N ASN A 85 32.26 -10.52 -19.06
CA ASN A 85 30.94 -10.83 -19.61
C ASN A 85 30.24 -12.04 -18.98
N SER A 86 30.97 -12.93 -18.30
CA SER A 86 30.39 -14.18 -17.76
C SER A 86 30.50 -14.29 -16.24
N ASN A 87 31.57 -13.74 -15.66
CA ASN A 87 31.96 -13.96 -14.26
C ASN A 87 32.33 -12.62 -13.61
N ILE A 88 31.44 -11.62 -13.68
CA ILE A 88 31.65 -10.36 -12.97
C ILE A 88 31.49 -10.59 -11.46
N SER A 89 32.46 -10.14 -10.67
CA SER A 89 32.51 -10.37 -9.21
C SER A 89 31.91 -9.22 -8.40
N VAL A 90 31.63 -8.10 -9.06
CA VAL A 90 30.94 -6.93 -8.48
C VAL A 90 29.46 -6.94 -8.85
N SER A 91 28.62 -6.35 -7.99
CA SER A 91 27.20 -6.23 -8.29
C SER A 91 26.96 -5.25 -9.44
N ILE A 92 26.25 -5.72 -10.46
CA ILE A 92 25.82 -4.90 -11.61
C ILE A 92 24.54 -4.12 -11.32
N THR A 93 23.87 -4.43 -10.22
CA THR A 93 22.57 -3.86 -9.90
C THR A 93 22.74 -2.52 -9.20
N GLY A 94 22.17 -1.45 -9.76
CA GLY A 94 22.14 -0.14 -9.10
C GLY A 94 21.28 -0.12 -7.84
N CYS A 95 21.80 0.45 -6.76
CA CYS A 95 21.13 0.49 -5.46
C CYS A 95 19.82 1.28 -5.49
N HIS A 96 19.68 2.27 -6.36
CA HIS A 96 18.44 3.04 -6.50
C HIS A 96 17.24 2.14 -6.84
N SER A 97 17.43 1.18 -7.74
CA SER A 97 16.37 0.27 -8.19
C SER A 97 15.94 -0.70 -7.08
N VAL A 98 16.90 -1.22 -6.32
CA VAL A 98 16.67 -2.16 -5.22
C VAL A 98 15.90 -1.49 -4.09
N ILE A 99 16.34 -0.28 -3.70
CA ILE A 99 15.71 0.48 -2.62
C ILE A 99 14.28 0.90 -2.98
N ILE A 100 14.05 1.36 -4.22
CA ILE A 100 12.69 1.70 -4.66
C ILE A 100 11.79 0.47 -4.65
N LYS A 101 12.30 -0.68 -5.12
CA LYS A 101 11.54 -1.93 -5.10
C LYS A 101 11.17 -2.33 -3.66
N ALA A 102 12.12 -2.27 -2.74
CA ALA A 102 11.90 -2.56 -1.33
C ALA A 102 10.85 -1.61 -0.70
N LYS A 103 10.99 -0.29 -0.93
CA LYS A 103 10.02 0.71 -0.45
C LYS A 103 8.63 0.53 -1.04
N ARG A 104 8.53 0.17 -2.32
CA ARG A 104 7.24 -0.06 -2.98
C ARG A 104 6.49 -1.25 -2.37
N THR A 105 7.18 -2.36 -2.13
CA THR A 105 6.60 -3.54 -1.50
C THR A 105 6.13 -3.23 -0.07
N ALA A 106 6.96 -2.54 0.73
CA ALA A 106 6.58 -2.11 2.07
C ALA A 106 5.37 -1.13 2.04
N GLY A 107 5.37 -0.18 1.10
CA GLY A 107 4.28 0.77 0.90
C GLY A 107 2.94 0.12 0.61
N TRP A 108 2.89 -0.90 -0.26
CA TRP A 108 1.66 -1.66 -0.51
C TRP A 108 1.08 -2.30 0.75
N SER A 109 1.94 -2.84 1.62
CA SER A 109 1.49 -3.43 2.89
C SER A 109 0.89 -2.38 3.85
N LEU A 110 1.48 -1.18 3.91
CA LEU A 110 0.98 -0.08 4.73
C LEU A 110 -0.34 0.47 4.21
N VAL A 111 -0.49 0.57 2.89
CA VAL A 111 -1.75 0.98 2.25
C VAL A 111 -2.85 -0.02 2.57
N LEU A 112 -2.58 -1.32 2.45
CA LEU A 112 -3.58 -2.36 2.76
C LEU A 112 -4.00 -2.33 4.23
N ARG A 113 -3.04 -2.22 5.15
CA ARG A 113 -3.32 -2.11 6.60
C ARG A 113 -4.15 -0.87 6.92
N THR A 114 -3.78 0.27 6.35
CA THR A 114 -4.50 1.54 6.54
C THR A 114 -5.93 1.47 5.98
N LEU A 115 -6.11 0.86 4.79
CA LEU A 115 -7.42 0.68 4.19
C LEU A 115 -8.33 -0.22 5.05
N LEU A 116 -7.78 -1.31 5.60
CA LEU A 116 -8.53 -2.20 6.49
C LEU A 116 -8.98 -1.48 7.76
N LEU A 117 -8.10 -0.67 8.36
CA LEU A 117 -8.45 0.15 9.52
C LEU A 117 -9.52 1.18 9.18
N LEU A 118 -9.46 1.80 8.00
CA LEU A 118 -10.49 2.74 7.53
C LEU A 118 -11.85 2.06 7.39
N ILE A 119 -11.90 0.86 6.79
CA ILE A 119 -13.15 0.08 6.65
C ILE A 119 -13.71 -0.29 8.03
N LEU A 120 -12.87 -0.73 8.95
CA LEU A 120 -13.29 -1.04 10.32
C LEU A 120 -13.87 0.19 11.03
N GLN A 121 -13.21 1.35 10.88
CA GLN A 121 -13.70 2.61 11.44
C GLN A 121 -15.08 2.98 10.87
N LEU A 122 -15.27 2.84 9.56
CA LEU A 122 -16.57 3.08 8.92
C LEU A 122 -17.64 2.10 9.42
N ALA A 123 -17.30 0.83 9.61
CA ALA A 123 -18.22 -0.18 10.13
C ALA A 123 -18.68 0.15 11.56
N VAL A 124 -17.76 0.57 12.44
CA VAL A 124 -18.08 1.01 13.81
C VAL A 124 -18.99 2.25 13.77
N LEU A 125 -18.67 3.24 12.94
CA LEU A 125 -19.51 4.44 12.78
C LEU A 125 -20.91 4.08 12.27
N CYS A 126 -21.03 3.19 11.28
CA CYS A 126 -22.32 2.69 10.79
C CYS A 126 -23.10 1.97 11.91
N GLY A 127 -22.44 1.09 12.68
CA GLY A 127 -23.05 0.39 13.81
C GLY A 127 -23.60 1.36 14.86
N LEU A 128 -22.81 2.36 15.25
CA LEU A 128 -23.24 3.41 16.17
C LEU A 128 -24.43 4.22 15.61
N ARG A 129 -24.43 4.53 14.31
CA ARG A 129 -25.56 5.23 13.65
C ARG A 129 -26.84 4.40 13.61
N LEU A 130 -26.73 3.09 13.39
CA LEU A 130 -27.88 2.19 13.45
C LEU A 130 -28.46 2.11 14.86
N ILE A 131 -27.61 2.01 15.90
CA ILE A 131 -28.05 2.01 17.30
C ILE A 131 -28.73 3.35 17.65
N GLN A 132 -28.15 4.48 17.24
CA GLN A 132 -28.74 5.81 17.48
C GLN A 132 -30.11 6.00 16.81
N THR A 133 -30.29 5.49 15.59
CA THR A 133 -31.54 5.68 14.82
C THR A 133 -32.61 4.62 15.12
N GLY A 134 -32.22 3.46 15.64
CA GLY A 134 -33.11 2.34 15.97
C GLY A 134 -34.07 2.58 17.14
N HIS A 135 -33.96 3.69 17.87
CA HIS A 135 -34.84 3.98 19.01
C HIS A 135 -36.20 4.61 18.64
N SER A 136 -36.50 4.80 17.35
CA SER A 136 -37.80 5.34 16.93
C SER A 136 -38.91 4.29 17.07
N GLU A 137 -39.55 4.22 18.25
CA GLU A 137 -40.79 3.46 18.42
C GLU A 137 -41.97 4.26 17.86
N ARG A 138 -42.46 3.88 16.67
CA ARG A 138 -43.71 4.42 16.14
C ARG A 138 -44.86 3.52 16.55
N LYS A 139 -45.53 3.84 17.67
CA LYS A 139 -46.76 3.16 18.08
C LYS A 139 -47.87 3.46 17.06
N GLY A 140 -48.21 2.49 16.22
CA GLY A 140 -49.45 2.52 15.44
C GLY A 140 -50.62 2.24 16.39
N PHE A 141 -51.65 3.09 16.38
CA PHE A 141 -52.80 3.01 17.29
C PHE A 141 -53.68 1.75 17.09
N ASP A 142 -53.37 0.88 16.11
CA ASP A 142 -54.27 -0.22 15.71
C ASP A 142 -53.57 -1.43 15.06
N ARG A 143 -52.30 -1.72 15.42
CA ARG A 143 -51.56 -2.86 14.86
C ARG A 143 -50.49 -3.36 15.83
N GLU A 144 -50.55 -4.64 16.22
CA GLU A 144 -49.64 -5.28 17.19
C GLU A 144 -48.18 -5.43 16.69
N ASP A 145 -47.89 -5.08 15.44
CA ASP A 145 -46.55 -5.21 14.87
C ASP A 145 -45.63 -4.05 15.26
N LYS A 146 -44.59 -4.35 16.05
CA LYS A 146 -43.50 -3.40 16.34
C LYS A 146 -42.60 -3.24 15.11
N VAL A 147 -42.65 -2.08 14.45
CA VAL A 147 -41.78 -1.76 13.31
C VAL A 147 -40.68 -0.80 13.75
N TYR A 148 -39.42 -1.24 13.60
CA TYR A 148 -38.23 -0.41 13.83
C TYR A 148 -37.73 0.13 12.49
N THR A 149 -37.53 1.45 12.38
CA THR A 149 -36.95 2.08 11.18
C THR A 149 -35.58 2.67 11.47
N CYS A 150 -34.55 2.22 10.76
CA CYS A 150 -33.16 2.64 10.92
C CYS A 150 -32.64 3.28 9.63
N TRP A 151 -31.74 4.26 9.72
CA TRP A 151 -31.21 4.97 8.55
C TRP A 151 -29.70 5.21 8.70
N ILE A 152 -28.93 4.90 7.66
CA ILE A 152 -27.46 5.08 7.67
C ILE A 152 -27.07 6.45 7.09
N ILE A 153 -27.78 6.92 6.05
CA ILE A 153 -27.58 8.21 5.40
C ILE A 153 -28.95 8.88 5.30
N GLY A 154 -29.13 10.04 5.94
CA GLY A 154 -30.44 10.66 6.09
C GLY A 154 -30.84 11.57 4.93
N PHE A 155 -31.89 11.18 4.20
CA PHE A 155 -32.91 12.14 3.75
C PHE A 155 -34.24 11.72 4.38
N TYR A 156 -34.82 12.64 5.14
CA TYR A 156 -36.14 12.51 5.74
C TYR A 156 -37.19 12.18 4.66
N ALA A 157 -37.70 10.95 4.63
CA ALA A 157 -38.89 10.59 3.86
C ALA A 157 -40.09 10.44 4.81
N GLY A 158 -40.44 11.53 5.49
CA GLY A 158 -41.72 11.69 6.17
C GLY A 158 -42.85 11.84 5.16
N ARG A 159 -43.06 10.86 4.26
CA ARG A 159 -44.26 10.82 3.41
C ARG A 159 -45.28 9.92 4.09
N SER A 160 -45.95 10.48 5.10
CA SER A 160 -47.22 9.95 5.58
C SER A 160 -48.15 9.87 4.37
N ARG A 161 -48.47 8.67 3.88
CA ARG A 161 -49.66 8.50 3.05
C ARG A 161 -50.85 8.67 3.98
N PHE A 162 -51.32 9.91 4.12
CA PHE A 162 -52.63 10.18 4.70
C PHE A 162 -53.66 9.58 3.73
N LYS A 163 -54.17 8.39 4.02
CA LYS A 163 -55.40 7.91 3.39
C LYS A 163 -56.53 8.66 4.09
N PRO A 164 -57.35 9.46 3.39
CA PRO A 164 -58.53 10.05 4.01
C PRO A 164 -59.44 8.94 4.56
N PRO A 165 -60.11 9.16 5.70
CA PRO A 165 -61.02 8.17 6.26
C PRO A 165 -62.11 7.81 5.23
N PRO A 166 -62.53 6.53 5.16
CA PRO A 166 -63.61 6.13 4.27
C PRO A 166 -64.88 6.91 4.63
N PRO A 167 -65.70 7.30 3.63
CA PRO A 167 -66.96 7.98 3.88
C PRO A 167 -67.86 7.11 4.77
N PRO A 168 -68.67 7.73 5.65
CA PRO A 168 -69.54 6.97 6.55
C PRO A 168 -70.47 6.05 5.75
N LEU A 169 -70.61 4.80 6.22
CA LEU A 169 -71.54 3.81 5.66
C LEU A 169 -72.93 4.44 5.56
N LYS A 170 -73.51 4.45 4.35
CA LYS A 170 -74.95 4.65 4.19
C LYS A 170 -75.67 3.49 4.88
N SER A 171 -76.64 3.81 5.73
CA SER A 171 -77.54 2.82 6.32
C SER A 171 -78.27 2.03 5.23
N PRO A 172 -78.47 0.71 5.41
CA PRO A 172 -79.18 -0.10 4.44
C PRO A 172 -80.66 0.31 4.37
N GLU A 173 -81.08 0.70 3.17
CA GLU A 173 -82.49 0.84 2.80
C GLU A 173 -83.07 -0.59 2.75
N THR A 174 -84.05 -0.86 3.60
CA THR A 174 -84.64 -2.19 3.78
C THR A 174 -85.77 -2.33 2.77
N ASP A 175 -85.57 -3.16 1.75
CA ASP A 175 -86.63 -3.60 0.85
C ASP A 175 -87.50 -4.61 1.60
N ASP A 176 -88.65 -4.17 2.09
CA ASP A 176 -89.73 -5.02 2.59
C ASP A 176 -90.48 -5.65 1.40
N GLU A 177 -90.32 -6.96 1.17
CA GLU A 177 -91.34 -7.73 0.43
C GLU A 177 -91.65 -9.08 1.08
N LYS A 178 -92.82 -9.08 1.75
CA LYS A 178 -93.84 -10.12 1.95
C LYS A 178 -93.44 -11.55 2.33
N VAL A 179 -93.96 -11.98 3.50
CA VAL A 179 -94.62 -13.30 3.64
C VAL A 179 -95.87 -13.18 4.52
N GLU A 180 -96.97 -13.67 3.96
CA GLU A 180 -98.31 -13.85 4.51
C GLU A 180 -98.34 -15.06 5.47
N VAL A 181 -98.90 -14.93 6.67
CA VAL A 181 -99.28 -16.08 7.53
C VAL A 181 -100.62 -15.81 8.21
N ASN A 182 -101.62 -16.55 7.74
CA ASN A 182 -102.88 -16.85 8.42
C ASN A 182 -102.63 -17.72 9.65
N ASP A 183 -103.28 -17.45 10.79
CA ASP A 183 -103.93 -18.51 11.57
C ASP A 183 -104.97 -17.98 12.58
N LYS A 184 -106.09 -18.72 12.64
CA LYS A 184 -107.27 -18.69 13.53
C LYS A 184 -108.35 -17.61 13.43
#